data_AF-A0A1M6L6J3-F1
#
_entry.id   AF-A0A1M6L6J3-F1
#
_cell.length_a   1.000
_cell.length_b   1.000
_cell.length_c   1.000
_cell.angle_alpha   90.00
_cell.angle_beta   90.00
_cell.angle_gamma   90.00
#
_symmetry.space_group_name_H-M   'P 1'
#
loop_
_entity.id
_entity.type
_entity.pdbx_description
1 polymer ?
#
loop_
_entity_poly.entity_id
_entity_poly.type
_entity_poly.pdbx_seq_one_letter_code
_entity_poly.pdbx_strand_id
1 'polypeptide(L)'
;MSAKESRRVFVIEQAVKGKITNRQAAEVLGLSERQVIRLKERMKADGVAGLAHKNRGRIPKHAVPKETKEKVVMLARGPLRDASCQQVAELLEE
;
A
#
# COMPACT_ATOMS: atom_id res chain seq x y z
N MET A 1 2.34 1.73 8.83
CA MET A 1 1.43 2.81 8.40
C MET A 1 2.27 3.91 7.79
N SER A 2 1.90 4.46 6.64
CA SER A 2 2.58 5.65 6.10
C SER A 2 2.12 6.92 6.82
N ALA A 3 2.90 8.00 6.74
CA ALA A 3 2.50 9.31 7.31
C ALA A 3 1.11 9.77 6.80
N LYS A 4 0.79 9.48 5.54
CA LYS A 4 -0.51 9.78 4.93
C LYS A 4 -1.64 8.96 5.55
N GLU A 5 -1.40 7.69 5.84
CA GLU A 5 -2.39 6.84 6.51
C GLU A 5 -2.60 7.29 7.96
N SER A 6 -1.53 7.61 8.69
CA SER A 6 -1.64 8.12 10.06
C SER A 6 -2.43 9.43 10.13
N ARG A 7 -2.16 10.39 9.23
CA ARG A 7 -2.95 11.63 9.12
C ARG A 7 -4.43 11.35 8.85
N ARG A 8 -4.72 10.40 7.97
CA ARG A 8 -6.10 10.00 7.66
C ARG A 8 -6.80 9.40 8.88
N VAL A 9 -6.13 8.52 9.62
CA VAL A 9 -6.67 7.94 10.85
C VAL A 9 -7.06 9.04 11.83
N PHE A 10 -6.16 9.98 12.09
CA PHE A 10 -6.43 11.09 13.01
C PHE A 10 -7.66 11.91 12.59
N VAL A 11 -7.73 12.35 11.33
CA VAL A 11 -8.82 13.19 10.85
C VAL A 11 -10.16 12.45 10.86
N ILE A 12 -10.18 11.19 10.42
CA ILE A 12 -11.42 10.38 10.45
C ILE A 12 -11.83 10.11 11.90
N GLU A 13 -10.90 9.91 12.83
CA GLU A 13 -11.20 9.76 14.24
C GLU A 13 -11.90 10.99 14.82
N GLN A 14 -11.42 12.21 14.51
CA GLN A 14 -12.09 13.44 14.92
C GLN A 14 -13.50 13.56 14.31
N ALA A 15 -13.66 13.14 13.05
CA ALA A 15 -14.96 13.14 12.36
C ALA A 15 -15.93 12.07 12.90
N VAL A 16 -15.43 10.93 13.41
CA VAL A 16 -16.22 9.91 14.10
C VAL A 16 -16.66 10.44 15.48
N LYS A 17 -15.77 11.13 16.20
CA LYS A 17 -16.05 11.76 17.50
C LYS A 17 -16.94 13.01 17.42
N GLY A 18 -17.36 13.42 16.21
CA GLY A 18 -18.22 14.58 16.00
C GLY A 18 -17.52 15.94 16.21
N LYS A 19 -16.19 15.96 16.37
CA LYS A 19 -15.41 17.18 16.58
C LYS A 19 -15.24 18.03 15.32
N ILE A 20 -15.35 17.39 14.15
CA ILE A 20 -15.35 18.04 12.84
C ILE A 20 -16.45 17.44 11.96
N THR A 21 -16.96 18.23 11.01
CA THR A 21 -17.96 17.77 10.05
C THR A 21 -17.31 16.89 8.96
N ASN A 22 -18.14 16.12 8.23
CA ASN A 22 -17.66 15.33 7.10
C ASN A 22 -17.04 16.22 6.00
N ARG A 23 -17.59 17.43 5.81
CA ARG A 23 -17.08 18.44 4.87
C ARG A 23 -15.71 18.96 5.29
N GLN A 24 -15.53 19.32 6.55
CA GLN A 24 -14.22 19.76 7.07
C GLN A 24 -13.16 18.66 6.93
N ALA A 25 -13.52 17.41 7.26
CA ALA A 25 -12.63 16.27 7.07
C ALA A 25 -12.27 16.04 5.59
N ALA A 26 -13.22 16.25 4.68
CA ALA A 26 -13.03 16.13 3.24
C ALA A 26 -12.05 17.18 2.71
N GLU A 27 -12.20 18.45 3.12
CA GLU A 27 -11.30 19.56 2.80
C GLU A 27 -9.87 19.28 3.32
N VAL A 28 -9.72 18.86 4.59
CA VAL A 28 -8.41 18.57 5.19
C VAL A 28 -7.69 17.40 4.51
N LEU A 29 -8.44 16.38 4.08
CA LEU A 29 -7.87 15.18 3.46
C LEU A 29 -7.76 15.26 1.93
N GLY A 30 -8.31 16.30 1.29
CA GLY A 30 -8.43 16.40 -0.16
C GLY A 30 -9.27 15.25 -0.74
N LEU A 31 -10.36 14.88 -0.06
CA LEU A 31 -11.26 13.79 -0.44
C LEU A 31 -12.67 14.32 -0.66
N SER A 32 -13.54 13.52 -1.28
CA SER A 32 -14.97 13.80 -1.30
C SER A 32 -15.63 13.46 0.04
N GLU A 33 -16.74 14.14 0.38
CA GLU A 33 -17.54 13.81 1.57
C GLU A 33 -18.01 12.34 1.57
N ARG A 34 -18.37 11.82 0.39
CA ARG A 34 -18.72 10.39 0.22
C ARG A 34 -17.59 9.45 0.62
N GLN A 35 -16.34 9.80 0.29
CA GLN A 35 -15.18 9.02 0.74
C GLN A 35 -14.99 9.11 2.25
N VAL A 36 -15.18 10.29 2.85
CA VAL A 36 -15.11 10.45 4.31
C VAL A 36 -16.17 9.59 5.00
N ILE A 37 -17.41 9.59 4.53
CA ILE A 37 -18.49 8.74 5.07
C ILE A 37 -18.10 7.26 4.99
N ARG A 38 -17.65 6.78 3.84
CA ARG A 38 -17.17 5.40 3.67
C ARG A 38 -15.99 5.04 4.58
N LEU A 39 -15.10 5.99 4.85
CA LEU A 39 -13.97 5.77 5.77
C LEU A 39 -14.45 5.74 7.22
N LYS A 40 -15.43 6.56 7.60
CA LYS A 40 -16.07 6.51 8.92
C LYS A 40 -16.76 5.17 9.16
N GLU A 41 -17.51 4.66 8.18
CA GLU A 41 -18.16 3.36 8.27
C GLU A 41 -17.13 2.24 8.49
N ARG A 42 -16.05 2.24 7.70
CA ARG A 42 -14.95 1.27 7.88
C ARG A 42 -14.25 1.40 9.23
N MET A 43 -14.02 2.63 9.71
CA MET A 43 -13.40 2.84 11.01
C MET A 43 -14.31 2.38 12.16
N LYS A 44 -15.63 2.45 12.00
CA LYS A 44 -16.59 1.91 12.97
C LYS A 44 -16.63 0.38 12.95
N ALA A 45 -16.52 -0.25 11.79
CA ALA A 45 -16.56 -1.71 11.64
C ALA A 45 -15.25 -2.39 12.06
N ASP A 46 -14.13 -1.89 11.54
CA ASP A 46 -12.82 -2.56 11.61
C ASP A 46 -11.77 -1.76 12.42
N GLY A 47 -12.19 -0.66 13.07
CA GLY A 47 -11.28 0.23 13.78
C GLY A 47 -10.22 0.88 12.87
N VAL A 48 -9.04 1.14 13.42
CA VAL A 48 -7.91 1.71 12.66
C VAL A 48 -7.47 0.79 11.51
N ALA A 49 -7.64 -0.52 11.64
CA ALA A 49 -7.28 -1.48 10.61
C ALA A 49 -8.11 -1.30 9.33
N GLY A 50 -9.37 -0.86 9.44
CA GLY A 50 -10.25 -0.56 8.30
C GLY A 50 -9.76 0.57 7.39
N LEU A 51 -8.86 1.42 7.89
CA LEU A 51 -8.26 2.52 7.14
C LEU A 51 -6.92 2.17 6.49
N ALA A 52 -6.33 1.03 6.84
CA ALA A 52 -5.12 0.53 6.20
C ALA A 52 -5.38 0.14 4.74
N HIS A 53 -4.34 0.20 3.90
CA HIS A 53 -4.44 -0.27 2.52
C HIS A 53 -4.78 -1.76 2.45
N LYS A 54 -5.89 -2.12 1.79
CA LYS A 54 -6.38 -3.52 1.74
C LYS A 54 -5.46 -4.50 1.02
N ASN A 55 -4.60 -4.03 0.10
CA ASN A 55 -3.58 -4.88 -0.53
C ASN A 55 -2.28 -4.97 0.27
N ARG A 56 -2.17 -4.34 1.45
CA ARG A 56 -0.97 -4.46 2.28
C ARG A 56 -0.77 -5.93 2.66
N GLY A 57 0.42 -6.46 2.41
CA GLY A 57 0.76 -7.85 2.68
C GLY A 57 0.19 -8.87 1.68
N ARG A 58 -0.63 -8.43 0.71
CA ARG A 58 -1.18 -9.33 -0.31
C ARG A 58 -0.18 -9.51 -1.46
N ILE A 59 0.13 -10.77 -1.78
CA ILE A 59 0.90 -11.13 -2.97
C ILE A 59 -0.05 -11.21 -4.17
N PRO A 60 0.19 -10.49 -5.28
CA PRO A 60 -0.60 -10.62 -6.51
C PRO A 60 -0.56 -12.04 -7.08
N LYS A 61 -1.63 -12.48 -7.76
CA LYS A 61 -1.68 -13.81 -8.39
C LYS A 61 -0.59 -14.03 -9.45
N HIS A 62 -0.23 -12.96 -10.16
CA HIS A 62 0.80 -12.96 -11.20
C HIS A 62 2.14 -12.44 -10.67
N ALA A 63 2.36 -12.47 -9.35
CA ALA A 63 3.65 -12.13 -8.79
C ALA A 63 4.67 -13.19 -9.20
N VAL A 64 5.83 -12.75 -9.67
CA VAL A 64 6.98 -13.62 -9.90
C VAL A 64 7.28 -14.39 -8.61
N PRO A 65 7.45 -15.73 -8.66
CA PRO A 65 7.75 -16.55 -7.50
C PRO A 65 8.97 -16.03 -6.72
N LYS A 66 8.93 -16.21 -5.40
CA LYS A 66 10.00 -15.73 -4.52
C LYS A 66 11.36 -16.35 -4.90
N GLU A 67 11.36 -17.63 -5.20
CA GLU A 67 12.54 -18.39 -5.65
C GLU A 67 13.18 -17.77 -6.90
N THR A 68 12.37 -17.44 -7.90
CA THR A 68 12.85 -16.79 -9.13
C THR A 68 13.48 -15.43 -8.82
N LYS A 69 12.87 -14.63 -7.92
CA LYS A 69 13.45 -13.34 -7.50
C LYS A 69 14.79 -13.53 -6.79
N GLU A 70 14.89 -14.51 -5.89
CA GLU A 70 16.12 -14.80 -5.17
C GLU A 70 17.23 -15.26 -6.12
N LYS A 71 16.91 -16.11 -7.11
CA LYS A 71 17.84 -16.54 -8.17
C LYS A 71 18.36 -15.35 -8.97
N VAL A 72 17.48 -14.45 -9.41
CA VAL A 72 17.86 -13.22 -10.14
C VAL A 72 18.79 -12.34 -9.29
N VAL A 73 18.44 -12.10 -8.02
CA VAL A 73 19.25 -11.26 -7.11
C VAL A 73 20.63 -11.87 -6.86
N MET A 74 20.71 -13.19 -6.67
CA MET A 74 21.97 -13.90 -6.50
C MET A 74 22.87 -13.75 -7.74
N LEU A 75 22.32 -13.99 -8.94
CA LEU A 75 23.06 -13.87 -10.19
C LEU A 75 23.58 -12.44 -10.40
N ALA A 76 22.70 -11.45 -10.25
CA ALA A 76 23.03 -10.03 -10.44
C ALA A 76 24.00 -9.47 -9.38
N ARG A 77 24.10 -10.08 -8.20
CA ARG A 77 25.05 -9.65 -7.15
C ARG A 77 26.37 -10.43 -7.15
N GLY A 78 26.42 -11.58 -7.82
CA GLY A 78 27.59 -12.44 -7.86
C GLY A 78 28.10 -12.63 -9.29
N PRO A 79 27.84 -13.78 -9.94
CA PRO A 79 28.46 -14.14 -11.21
C PRO A 79 28.22 -13.14 -12.36
N LEU A 80 27.10 -12.41 -12.33
CA LEU A 80 26.67 -11.50 -13.38
C LEU A 80 26.61 -10.05 -12.88
N ARG A 81 27.52 -9.67 -11.98
CA ARG A 81 27.52 -8.33 -11.36
C ARG A 81 27.58 -7.18 -12.35
N ASP A 82 28.33 -7.36 -13.43
CA ASP A 82 28.54 -6.33 -14.47
C ASP A 82 27.69 -6.59 -15.73
N ALA A 83 26.85 -7.64 -15.70
CA ALA A 83 25.96 -7.95 -16.81
C ALA A 83 24.74 -7.03 -16.81
N SER A 84 24.23 -6.73 -18.01
CA SER A 84 22.99 -6.00 -18.15
C SER A 84 21.77 -6.84 -17.73
N CYS A 85 20.67 -6.18 -17.37
CA CYS A 85 19.42 -6.87 -17.04
C CYS A 85 18.93 -7.78 -18.17
N GLN A 86 19.23 -7.46 -19.43
CA GLN A 86 18.84 -8.25 -20.60
C GLN A 86 19.66 -9.54 -20.68
N GLN A 87 20.98 -9.47 -20.47
CA GLN A 87 21.84 -10.66 -20.44
C GLN A 87 21.47 -11.62 -19.29
N VAL A 88 21.09 -11.08 -18.13
CA VAL A 88 20.60 -11.90 -17.00
C VAL A 88 19.26 -12.57 -17.35
N ALA A 89 18.40 -11.90 -18.11
CA ALA A 89 17.11 -12.47 -18.54
C ALA A 89 17.29 -13.59 -19.57
N GLU A 90 18.11 -13.38 -20.59
CA GLU A 90 18.43 -14.39 -21.62
C GLU A 90 18.96 -15.69 -20.98
N LEU A 91 19.86 -15.58 -19.98
CA LEU A 91 20.41 -16.74 -19.27
C LEU A 91 19.40 -17.46 -18.34
N LEU A 92 18.25 -16.84 -18.06
CA LEU A 92 17.18 -17.45 -17.26
C LEU A 92 16.09 -18.08 -18.14
N GLU A 93 16.10 -17.80 -19.45
CA GLU A 93 15.21 -18.40 -20.44
C GLU A 93 15.76 -19.72 -21.01
N GLU A 94 17.07 -19.97 -20.87
CA GLU A 94 17.75 -21.26 -21.09
C GLU A 94 17.55 -22.26 -19.94
#